data_AF-A0A4U8TEB9-F1
#
_entry.id   AF-A0A4U8TEB9-F1
#
_cell.length_a   1.000
_cell.length_b   1.000
_cell.length_c   1.000
_cell.angle_alpha   90.00
_cell.angle_beta   90.00
_cell.angle_gamma   90.00
#
_symmetry.space_group_name_H-M   'P 1'
#
loop_
_entity.id
_entity.type
_entity.pdbx_description
1 polymer ?
#
loop_
_entity_poly.entity_id
_entity_poly.type
_entity_poly.pdbx_seq_one_letter_code
_entity_poly.pdbx_strand_id
1 'polypeptide(L)'
;MNTNNTQHNVIDSSNNIIHKEFPSLWDQIKEDFTTPQLKDPAFNHFLELFLNYPGLIAIVHYRIAHRFYRKGFKLLARLIMGWTQFITNIDIHPAAYIGRRVFIDHGIGVVIGETTQIGNDVTIYQGVSLGGVSLERTKRHPTILHNAIIGAGAKVLGDIVIGEHAKIGSNSVVIKDVPDQSTAVGIPARVINKEDKQEKNEKPTRTKLPDVDQSMFEYMLCRIKILEDILTNMPDDNTKCKDFLRKRSDELSTKEKELGKAYEEFLQALHKRDKTNS
;
A
#
# COMPACT_ATOMS: atom_id res chain seq x y z
N MET A 1 42.13 -2.00 24.26
CA MET A 1 41.14 -3.10 24.13
C MET A 1 40.26 -2.79 22.94
N ASN A 2 40.45 -3.53 21.85
CA ASN A 2 39.69 -3.39 20.59
C ASN A 2 38.24 -3.80 20.82
N THR A 3 37.30 -2.85 20.68
CA THR A 3 35.91 -3.18 20.43
C THR A 3 35.66 -3.06 18.94
N ASN A 4 35.80 -4.21 18.26
CA ASN A 4 35.40 -4.42 16.88
C ASN A 4 33.94 -4.00 16.72
N ASN A 5 33.72 -2.84 16.10
CA ASN A 5 32.41 -2.34 15.75
C ASN A 5 31.96 -3.08 14.48
N THR A 6 31.38 -4.26 14.64
CA THR A 6 30.80 -5.04 13.55
C THR A 6 29.66 -4.25 12.92
N GLN A 7 29.96 -3.58 11.80
CA GLN A 7 28.97 -3.07 10.86
C GLN A 7 28.22 -4.26 10.28
N HIS A 8 27.04 -4.57 10.82
CA HIS A 8 26.18 -5.59 10.25
C HIS A 8 25.58 -5.07 8.93
N ASN A 9 26.04 -5.65 7.82
CA ASN A 9 25.43 -5.50 6.51
C ASN A 9 23.97 -5.94 6.57
N VAL A 10 23.04 -5.11 6.11
CA VAL A 10 21.73 -5.57 5.72
C VAL A 10 21.79 -5.87 4.22
N ILE A 11 21.69 -7.16 3.88
CA ILE A 11 21.75 -7.68 2.53
C ILE A 11 20.32 -8.08 2.16
N ASP A 12 19.80 -7.55 1.05
CA ASP A 12 18.54 -8.03 0.47
C ASP A 12 18.74 -9.41 -0.20
N SER A 13 17.66 -10.16 -0.35
CA SER A 13 17.51 -11.45 -1.04
C SER A 13 18.25 -11.59 -2.38
N SER A 14 18.56 -10.48 -3.05
CA SER A 14 19.28 -10.40 -4.33
C SER A 14 20.74 -9.94 -4.22
N ASN A 15 21.33 -9.91 -3.02
CA ASN A 15 22.70 -9.40 -2.77
C ASN A 15 22.89 -7.91 -3.10
N ASN A 16 21.80 -7.16 -3.31
CA ASN A 16 21.84 -5.72 -3.52
C ASN A 16 22.15 -5.02 -2.20
N ILE A 17 23.34 -4.45 -2.13
CA ILE A 17 23.81 -3.74 -0.94
C ILE A 17 23.07 -2.40 -0.90
N ILE A 18 22.11 -2.23 0.02
CA ILE A 18 21.49 -0.90 0.28
C ILE A 18 22.57 0.10 0.79
N HIS A 19 23.71 -0.43 1.26
CA HIS A 19 24.85 0.33 1.79
C HIS A 19 26.01 0.48 0.79
N LYS A 20 26.65 1.64 0.81
CA LYS A 20 28.10 1.68 0.62
C LYS A 20 28.78 2.64 1.58
N GLU A 21 28.14 3.75 1.96
CA GLU A 21 28.58 4.63 3.03
C GLU A 21 27.43 5.59 3.39
N PHE A 22 27.25 5.89 4.68
CA PHE A 22 26.41 7.02 5.07
C PHE A 22 27.21 8.31 4.84
N PRO A 23 26.70 9.25 4.04
CA PRO A 23 27.30 10.58 3.99
C PRO A 23 27.29 11.21 5.39
N SER A 24 28.07 12.28 5.56
CA SER A 24 27.97 13.08 6.77
C SER A 24 26.51 13.50 7.01
N LEU A 25 26.11 13.72 8.27
CA LEU A 25 24.75 14.16 8.59
C LEU A 25 24.37 15.40 7.77
N TRP A 26 25.32 16.32 7.63
CA TRP A 26 25.14 17.56 6.89
C TRP A 26 24.93 17.33 5.40
N ASP A 27 25.66 16.40 4.78
CA ASP A 27 25.49 16.10 3.35
C ASP A 27 24.14 15.43 3.09
N GLN A 28 23.71 14.54 3.98
CA GLN A 28 22.36 13.95 3.89
C GLN A 28 21.27 15.01 4.00
N ILE A 29 21.37 15.90 4.99
CA ILE A 29 20.39 16.97 5.17
C ILE A 29 20.38 17.87 3.93
N LYS A 30 21.55 18.27 3.41
CA LYS A 30 21.62 19.06 2.17
C LYS A 30 20.89 18.38 1.01
N GLU A 31 21.12 17.08 0.81
CA GLU A 31 20.42 16.29 -0.21
C GLU A 31 18.90 16.24 0.03
N ASP A 32 18.47 16.05 1.28
CA ASP A 32 17.07 16.01 1.65
C ASP A 32 16.39 17.36 1.31
N PHE A 33 17.05 18.51 1.53
CA PHE A 33 16.56 19.84 1.15
C PHE A 33 16.53 20.09 -0.37
N THR A 34 17.45 19.48 -1.14
CA THR A 34 17.45 19.60 -2.61
C THR A 34 16.38 18.74 -3.28
N THR A 35 15.90 17.69 -2.61
CA THR A 35 15.01 16.70 -3.23
C THR A 35 13.64 17.29 -3.61
N PRO A 36 12.93 18.04 -2.73
CA PRO A 36 11.67 18.69 -3.09
C PRO A 36 11.82 19.65 -4.28
N GLN A 37 12.93 20.39 -4.36
CA GLN A 37 13.19 21.35 -5.44
C GLN A 37 13.25 20.68 -6.82
N LEU A 38 13.66 19.41 -6.87
CA LEU A 38 13.78 18.64 -8.12
C LEU A 38 12.51 17.84 -8.44
N LYS A 39 11.79 17.37 -7.42
CA LYS A 39 10.69 16.41 -7.58
C LYS A 39 9.30 17.04 -7.50
N ASP A 40 9.15 18.21 -6.86
CA ASP A 40 7.85 18.84 -6.66
C ASP A 40 7.66 20.07 -7.59
N PRO A 41 6.75 19.99 -8.58
CA PRO A 41 6.42 21.12 -9.44
C PRO A 41 5.77 22.29 -8.70
N ALA A 42 5.23 22.09 -7.51
CA ALA A 42 4.56 23.12 -6.72
C ALA A 42 5.51 23.97 -5.86
N PHE A 43 6.82 23.67 -5.87
CA PHE A 43 7.83 24.42 -5.13
C PHE A 43 8.04 25.82 -5.72
N ASN A 44 7.80 26.88 -4.93
CA ASN A 44 7.99 28.26 -5.38
C ASN A 44 9.11 29.00 -4.63
N HIS A 45 9.34 28.70 -3.34
CA HIS A 45 10.34 29.43 -2.55
C HIS A 45 10.96 28.61 -1.39
N PHE A 46 12.22 28.88 -1.04
CA PHE A 46 12.97 28.14 -0.01
C PHE A 46 12.34 28.16 1.39
N LEU A 47 11.64 29.25 1.75
CA LEU A 47 10.90 29.36 3.01
C LEU A 47 9.75 28.35 3.11
N GLU A 48 9.17 27.92 1.99
CA GLU A 48 8.09 26.93 1.96
C GLU A 48 8.58 25.57 2.46
N LEU A 49 9.86 25.22 2.26
CA LEU A 49 10.47 23.97 2.73
C LEU A 49 10.34 23.77 4.25
N PHE A 50 10.33 24.86 5.01
CA PHE A 50 10.23 24.79 6.47
C PHE A 50 8.80 24.84 6.99
N LEU A 51 7.87 25.40 6.23
CA LEU A 51 6.48 25.61 6.68
C LEU A 51 5.51 24.60 6.08
N ASN A 52 5.73 24.19 4.83
CA ASN A 52 4.77 23.45 4.02
C ASN A 52 5.24 22.04 3.63
N TYR A 53 6.47 21.63 4.00
CA TYR A 53 7.00 20.29 3.71
C TYR A 53 7.21 19.48 5.01
N PRO A 54 6.12 18.97 5.63
CA PRO A 54 6.22 18.15 6.84
C PRO A 54 7.07 16.89 6.62
N GLY A 55 7.06 16.33 5.40
CA GLY A 55 7.91 15.21 5.01
C GLY A 55 9.41 15.48 5.14
N LEU A 56 9.86 16.67 4.72
CA LEU A 56 11.25 17.09 4.87
C LEU A 56 11.63 17.23 6.35
N ILE A 57 10.79 17.90 7.14
CA ILE A 57 10.99 18.06 8.59
C ILE A 57 11.10 16.70 9.28
N ALA A 58 10.24 15.75 8.91
CA ALA A 58 10.24 14.41 9.48
C ALA A 58 11.51 13.62 9.13
N ILE A 59 11.97 13.68 7.87
CA ILE A 59 13.23 13.04 7.46
C ILE A 59 14.42 13.65 8.21
N VAL A 60 14.52 14.97 8.33
CA VAL A 60 15.63 15.64 9.04
C VAL A 60 15.67 15.21 10.51
N HIS A 61 14.53 15.23 11.21
CA HIS A 61 14.47 14.75 12.60
C HIS A 61 14.82 13.26 12.71
N TYR A 62 14.35 12.42 11.78
CA TYR A 62 14.72 11.02 11.71
C TYR A 62 16.24 10.84 11.56
N ARG A 63 16.92 11.62 10.70
CA ARG A 63 18.38 11.50 10.49
C ARG A 63 19.17 11.75 11.77
N ILE A 64 18.69 12.66 12.62
CA ILE A 64 19.26 12.99 13.93
C ILE A 64 18.91 11.87 14.93
N ALA A 65 17.63 11.51 15.04
CA ALA A 65 17.13 10.50 15.96
C ALA A 65 17.77 9.12 15.70
N HIS A 66 17.92 8.72 14.43
CA HIS A 66 18.55 7.47 14.03
C HIS A 66 20.01 7.38 14.51
N ARG A 67 20.77 8.49 14.42
CA ARG A 67 22.15 8.54 14.93
C ARG A 67 22.21 8.42 16.45
N PHE A 68 21.31 9.07 17.18
CA PHE A 68 21.18 8.87 18.63
C PHE A 68 20.80 7.43 18.98
N TYR A 69 19.85 6.85 18.24
CA TYR A 69 19.42 5.46 18.42
C TYR A 69 20.59 4.49 18.23
N ARG A 70 21.39 4.66 17.16
CA ARG A 70 22.57 3.84 16.88
C ARG A 70 23.69 4.00 17.92
N LYS A 71 23.78 5.15 18.59
CA LYS A 71 24.71 5.39 19.71
C LYS A 71 24.20 4.85 21.06
N GLY A 72 23.01 4.24 21.09
CA GLY A 72 22.42 3.66 22.30
C GLY A 72 21.44 4.57 23.05
N PHE A 73 21.28 5.84 22.64
CA PHE A 73 20.34 6.80 23.23
C PHE A 73 18.90 6.57 22.71
N LYS A 74 18.36 5.37 22.95
CA LYS A 74 17.06 4.94 22.37
C LYS A 74 15.88 5.78 22.84
N LEU A 75 15.84 6.13 24.13
CA LEU A 75 14.76 6.96 24.68
C LEU A 75 14.75 8.36 24.05
N LEU A 76 15.91 9.01 23.95
CA LEU A 76 16.03 10.32 23.32
C LEU A 76 15.59 10.28 21.85
N ALA A 77 16.00 9.25 21.11
CA ALA A 77 15.58 9.07 19.73
C ALA A 77 14.05 8.89 19.60
N ARG A 78 13.43 8.14 20.52
CA ARG A 78 11.96 7.97 20.57
C ARG A 78 11.25 9.28 20.93
N LEU A 79 11.80 10.10 21.82
CA LEU A 79 11.23 11.41 22.16
C LEU A 79 11.30 12.38 20.99
N ILE A 80 12.43 12.44 20.27
CA ILE A 80 12.57 13.27 19.04
C ILE A 80 11.51 12.86 18.01
N MET A 81 11.33 11.55 17.77
CA MET A 81 10.33 11.09 16.82
C MET A 81 8.90 11.29 17.30
N GLY A 82 8.62 11.18 18.61
CA GLY A 82 7.32 11.51 19.17
C GLY A 82 6.96 12.99 19.00
N TRP A 83 7.91 13.89 19.21
CA TRP A 83 7.74 15.31 18.91
C TRP A 83 7.51 15.56 17.42
N THR A 84 8.28 14.89 16.57
CA THR A 84 8.12 14.96 15.11
C THR A 84 6.72 14.53 14.67
N GLN A 85 6.22 13.42 15.22
CA GLN A 85 4.88 12.92 14.95
C GLN A 85 3.80 13.92 15.36
N PHE A 86 3.97 14.58 16.51
CA PHE A 86 3.03 15.60 17.00
C PHE A 86 2.90 16.80 16.05
N ILE A 87 4.00 17.26 15.45
CA ILE A 87 3.99 18.45 14.58
C ILE A 87 3.74 18.13 13.09
N THR A 88 4.04 16.90 12.63
CA THR A 88 3.99 16.54 11.19
C THR A 88 2.94 15.48 10.84
N ASN A 89 2.36 14.79 11.83
CA ASN A 89 1.52 13.61 11.66
C ASN A 89 2.21 12.45 10.89
N ILE A 90 3.54 12.41 10.92
CA ILE A 90 4.37 11.35 10.34
C ILE A 90 5.01 10.54 11.46
N ASP A 91 4.77 9.23 11.49
CA ASP A 91 5.39 8.32 12.46
C ASP A 91 6.53 7.54 11.79
N ILE A 92 7.76 7.76 12.24
CA ILE A 92 8.93 7.01 11.78
C ILE A 92 9.64 6.44 12.99
N HIS A 93 9.78 5.13 13.03
CA HIS A 93 10.56 4.51 14.09
C HIS A 93 12.05 4.82 13.89
N PRO A 94 12.78 5.29 14.92
CA PRO A 94 14.17 5.73 14.77
C PRO A 94 15.15 4.59 14.44
N ALA A 95 14.76 3.33 14.64
CA ALA A 95 15.56 2.16 14.25
C ALA A 95 15.42 1.79 12.76
N ALA A 96 14.40 2.31 12.07
CA ALA A 96 14.22 2.06 10.64
C ALA A 96 15.46 2.55 9.88
N TYR A 97 15.70 1.97 8.71
CA TYR A 97 16.74 2.43 7.80
C TYR A 97 16.10 3.20 6.65
N ILE A 98 16.56 4.43 6.42
CA ILE A 98 16.12 5.27 5.31
C ILE A 98 17.35 5.77 4.54
N GLY A 99 17.39 5.48 3.24
CA GLY A 99 18.44 5.89 2.32
C GLY A 99 18.44 7.39 2.02
N ARG A 100 19.25 7.80 1.03
CA ARG A 100 19.43 9.19 0.59
C ARG A 100 18.29 9.65 -0.31
N ARG A 101 17.96 10.95 -0.27
CA ARG A 101 16.97 11.58 -1.18
C ARG A 101 15.61 10.87 -1.20
N VAL A 102 15.23 10.32 -0.04
CA VAL A 102 13.89 9.78 0.15
C VAL A 102 12.95 10.96 0.27
N PHE A 103 11.96 10.99 -0.61
CA PHE A 103 11.00 12.08 -0.70
C PHE A 103 9.67 11.64 -0.11
N ILE A 104 9.29 12.25 1.01
CA ILE A 104 7.95 12.07 1.60
C ILE A 104 7.12 13.26 1.17
N ASP A 105 6.22 13.03 0.21
CA ASP A 105 5.35 14.07 -0.35
C ASP A 105 4.02 14.12 0.40
N HIS A 106 3.59 15.33 0.77
CA HIS A 106 2.50 15.67 1.71
C HIS A 106 2.61 15.06 3.13
N GLY A 107 3.03 13.79 3.24
CA GLY A 107 3.46 13.12 4.46
C GLY A 107 2.39 12.79 5.48
N ILE A 108 1.25 13.47 5.52
CA ILE A 108 0.23 13.26 6.54
C ILE A 108 -0.21 11.79 6.62
N GLY A 109 -0.13 11.19 7.82
CA GLY A 109 -0.53 9.80 8.05
C GLY A 109 0.46 8.75 7.51
N VAL A 110 1.69 9.13 7.16
CA VAL A 110 2.75 8.16 6.86
C VAL A 110 3.22 7.46 8.14
N VAL A 111 3.33 6.13 8.06
CA VAL A 111 3.79 5.28 9.17
C VAL A 111 4.91 4.37 8.67
N ILE A 112 6.10 4.45 9.29
CA ILE A 112 7.29 3.67 8.95
C ILE A 112 7.74 2.89 10.19
N GLY A 113 7.59 1.57 10.15
CA GLY A 113 7.86 0.72 11.30
C GLY A 113 9.34 0.40 11.54
N GLU A 114 9.61 -0.21 12.69
CA GLU A 114 10.95 -0.40 13.29
C GLU A 114 11.98 -1.05 12.37
N THR A 115 11.61 -2.12 11.68
CA THR A 115 12.55 -2.93 10.88
C THR A 115 12.44 -2.62 9.39
N THR A 116 11.80 -1.50 9.04
CA THR A 116 11.67 -1.06 7.65
C THR A 116 13.03 -0.66 7.10
N GLN A 117 13.28 -1.01 5.83
CA GLN A 117 14.46 -0.61 5.10
C GLN A 117 14.04 0.09 3.82
N ILE A 118 14.52 1.30 3.59
CA ILE A 118 14.19 2.11 2.43
C ILE A 118 15.47 2.50 1.72
N GLY A 119 15.57 2.20 0.43
CA GLY A 119 16.67 2.56 -0.43
C GLY A 119 16.72 4.06 -0.74
N ASN A 120 17.72 4.44 -1.53
CA ASN A 120 17.86 5.78 -2.09
C ASN A 120 16.75 6.13 -3.09
N ASP A 121 16.44 7.43 -3.21
CA ASP A 121 15.59 8.02 -4.24
C ASP A 121 14.12 7.55 -4.24
N VAL A 122 13.69 6.85 -3.18
CA VAL A 122 12.30 6.40 -3.01
C VAL A 122 11.37 7.59 -2.80
N THR A 123 10.21 7.56 -3.42
CA THR A 123 9.13 8.54 -3.19
C THR A 123 7.97 7.87 -2.45
N ILE A 124 7.49 8.51 -1.38
CA ILE A 124 6.41 8.04 -0.53
C ILE A 124 5.36 9.15 -0.41
N TYR A 125 4.12 8.84 -0.73
CA TYR A 125 3.01 9.79 -0.61
C TYR A 125 2.30 9.69 0.75
N GLN A 126 1.38 10.62 1.02
CA GLN A 126 0.57 10.66 2.23
C GLN A 126 -0.16 9.35 2.51
N GLY A 127 -0.42 9.06 3.79
CA GLY A 127 -1.23 7.91 4.22
C GLY A 127 -0.60 6.54 3.99
N VAL A 128 0.66 6.48 3.54
CA VAL A 128 1.37 5.22 3.33
C VAL A 128 1.70 4.57 4.68
N SER A 129 1.51 3.25 4.78
CA SER A 129 1.98 2.49 5.95
C SER A 129 2.92 1.38 5.52
N LEU A 130 4.15 1.43 6.03
CA LEU A 130 5.16 0.38 5.94
C LEU A 130 5.14 -0.39 7.27
N GLY A 131 4.20 -1.34 7.35
CA GLY A 131 3.74 -1.96 8.59
C GLY A 131 4.18 -3.40 8.78
N GLY A 132 4.17 -3.87 10.02
CA GLY A 132 4.42 -5.26 10.36
C GLY A 132 3.14 -6.08 10.49
N VAL A 133 3.25 -7.40 10.27
CA VAL A 133 2.14 -8.35 10.44
C VAL A 133 2.32 -9.29 11.64
N SER A 134 3.48 -9.25 12.29
CA SER A 134 3.83 -10.10 13.44
C SER A 134 4.11 -9.27 14.69
N LEU A 135 3.82 -9.83 15.86
CA LEU A 135 4.19 -9.28 17.18
C LEU A 135 5.60 -9.70 17.62
N GLU A 136 6.22 -10.64 16.90
CA GLU A 136 7.56 -11.10 17.20
C GLU A 136 8.60 -10.00 16.94
N ARG A 137 9.68 -9.99 17.73
CA ARG A 137 10.78 -9.04 17.58
C ARG A 137 11.78 -9.48 16.52
N THR A 138 11.28 -9.71 15.31
CA THR A 138 12.05 -10.12 14.12
C THR A 138 11.93 -9.06 13.00
N LYS A 139 12.63 -9.27 11.89
CA LYS A 139 12.37 -8.51 10.65
C LYS A 139 10.94 -8.82 10.23
N ARG A 140 10.13 -7.77 10.12
CA ARG A 140 8.66 -7.89 9.99
C ARG A 140 8.01 -6.75 9.20
N HIS A 141 8.78 -5.73 8.87
CA HIS A 141 8.35 -4.59 8.07
C HIS A 141 9.00 -4.67 6.68
N PRO A 142 8.51 -3.91 5.69
CA PRO A 142 8.96 -4.05 4.32
C PRO A 142 10.40 -3.59 4.07
N THR A 143 10.97 -4.08 2.97
CA THR A 143 12.17 -3.56 2.33
C THR A 143 11.77 -2.90 1.01
N ILE A 144 12.10 -1.63 0.83
CA ILE A 144 11.81 -0.84 -0.37
C ILE A 144 13.12 -0.53 -1.08
N LEU A 145 13.31 -1.02 -2.30
CA LEU A 145 14.53 -0.81 -3.07
C LEU A 145 14.57 0.57 -3.75
N HIS A 146 15.67 0.87 -4.44
CA HIS A 146 15.96 2.19 -4.98
C HIS A 146 14.89 2.65 -5.98
N ASN A 147 14.67 3.97 -6.03
CA ASN A 147 13.80 4.61 -7.02
C ASN A 147 12.33 4.12 -7.03
N ALA A 148 11.91 3.33 -6.04
CA ALA A 148 10.53 2.87 -5.94
C ALA A 148 9.58 4.04 -5.59
N ILE A 149 8.33 3.93 -6.02
CA ILE A 149 7.28 4.91 -5.74
C ILE A 149 6.14 4.23 -5.01
N ILE A 150 5.80 4.73 -3.82
CA ILE A 150 4.71 4.23 -3.00
C ILE A 150 3.56 5.23 -3.02
N GLY A 151 2.49 4.90 -3.76
CA GLY A 151 1.34 5.76 -3.97
C GLY A 151 0.55 6.07 -2.70
N ALA A 152 -0.23 7.16 -2.74
CA ALA A 152 -0.94 7.69 -1.59
C ALA A 152 -1.87 6.63 -0.96
N GLY A 153 -1.84 6.51 0.36
CA GLY A 153 -2.70 5.60 1.12
C GLY A 153 -2.32 4.11 1.02
N ALA A 154 -1.28 3.73 0.27
CA ALA A 154 -0.88 2.34 0.15
C ALA A 154 -0.46 1.72 1.49
N LYS A 155 -0.74 0.43 1.68
CA LYS A 155 -0.35 -0.36 2.84
C LYS A 155 0.57 -1.48 2.37
N VAL A 156 1.83 -1.42 2.77
CA VAL A 156 2.84 -2.44 2.46
C VAL A 156 3.13 -3.16 3.77
N LEU A 157 2.75 -4.43 3.85
CA LEU A 157 2.64 -5.14 5.13
C LEU A 157 3.48 -6.42 5.13
N GLY A 158 4.33 -6.55 6.16
CA GLY A 158 5.15 -7.73 6.39
C GLY A 158 6.59 -7.57 5.92
N ASP A 159 7.38 -8.63 6.11
CA ASP A 159 8.74 -8.73 5.59
C ASP A 159 8.70 -9.09 4.09
N ILE A 160 8.37 -8.09 3.28
CA ILE A 160 8.27 -8.21 1.82
C ILE A 160 9.17 -7.17 1.14
N VAL A 161 9.57 -7.47 -0.09
CA VAL A 161 10.46 -6.65 -0.90
C VAL A 161 9.68 -5.95 -2.01
N ILE A 162 9.84 -4.63 -2.09
CA ILE A 162 9.37 -3.82 -3.23
C ILE A 162 10.58 -3.50 -4.10
N GLY A 163 10.56 -4.02 -5.32
CA GLY A 163 11.66 -3.98 -6.28
C GLY A 163 12.10 -2.58 -6.69
N GLU A 164 13.29 -2.53 -7.30
CA GLU A 164 13.87 -1.29 -7.81
C GLU A 164 12.98 -0.70 -8.91
N HIS A 165 12.74 0.61 -8.89
CA HIS A 165 11.82 1.30 -9.81
C HIS A 165 10.38 0.76 -9.82
N ALA A 166 9.99 -0.09 -8.85
CA ALA A 166 8.62 -0.56 -8.74
C ALA A 166 7.67 0.57 -8.33
N LYS A 167 6.41 0.47 -8.76
CA LYS A 167 5.36 1.45 -8.44
C LYS A 167 4.20 0.78 -7.73
N ILE A 168 3.86 1.26 -6.55
CA ILE A 168 2.68 0.81 -5.82
C ILE A 168 1.56 1.82 -6.06
N GLY A 169 0.42 1.33 -6.56
CA GLY A 169 -0.75 2.18 -6.79
C GLY A 169 -1.33 2.72 -5.49
N SER A 170 -1.97 3.88 -5.55
CA SER A 170 -2.66 4.49 -4.41
C SER A 170 -3.69 3.54 -3.80
N ASN A 171 -3.82 3.56 -2.47
CA ASN A 171 -4.70 2.70 -1.67
C ASN A 171 -4.53 1.19 -1.87
N SER A 172 -3.43 0.74 -2.47
CA SER A 172 -3.18 -0.70 -2.65
C SER A 172 -2.75 -1.35 -1.34
N VAL A 173 -3.11 -2.61 -1.14
CA VAL A 173 -2.68 -3.43 0.01
C VAL A 173 -1.72 -4.51 -0.48
N VAL A 174 -0.43 -4.29 -0.26
CA VAL A 174 0.66 -5.15 -0.73
C VAL A 174 1.07 -6.09 0.38
N ILE A 175 0.92 -7.39 0.14
CA ILE A 175 1.19 -8.48 1.09
C ILE A 175 2.15 -9.54 0.52
N LYS A 176 2.74 -9.26 -0.64
CA LYS A 176 3.69 -10.11 -1.35
C LYS A 176 4.75 -9.24 -2.02
N ASP A 177 5.89 -9.83 -2.30
CA ASP A 177 6.97 -9.15 -3.03
C ASP A 177 6.51 -8.62 -4.38
N VAL A 178 7.06 -7.47 -4.76
CA VAL A 178 6.79 -6.79 -6.02
C VAL A 178 8.09 -6.74 -6.82
N PRO A 179 8.15 -7.34 -8.03
CA PRO A 179 9.36 -7.36 -8.84
C PRO A 179 9.84 -5.96 -9.25
N ASP A 180 11.12 -5.87 -9.62
CA ASP A 180 11.70 -4.66 -10.18
C ASP A 180 10.93 -4.16 -11.41
N GLN A 181 10.91 -2.84 -11.60
CA GLN A 181 10.31 -2.13 -12.74
C GLN A 181 8.83 -2.46 -13.00
N SER A 182 8.16 -3.06 -12.02
CA SER A 182 6.77 -3.50 -12.12
C SER A 182 5.81 -2.50 -11.47
N THR A 183 4.50 -2.70 -11.64
CA THR A 183 3.48 -1.87 -10.99
C THR A 183 2.48 -2.78 -10.31
N ALA A 184 2.27 -2.61 -9.00
CA ALA A 184 1.30 -3.40 -8.24
C ALA A 184 0.13 -2.51 -7.78
N VAL A 185 -1.11 -2.95 -8.02
CA VAL A 185 -2.32 -2.22 -7.63
C VAL A 185 -3.39 -3.13 -7.04
N GLY A 186 -4.29 -2.56 -6.23
CA GLY A 186 -5.51 -3.25 -5.75
C GLY A 186 -5.40 -3.77 -4.31
N ILE A 187 -6.46 -4.47 -3.88
CA ILE A 187 -6.61 -5.01 -2.52
C ILE A 187 -7.10 -6.48 -2.63
N PRO A 188 -6.25 -7.49 -2.41
CA PRO A 188 -4.79 -7.39 -2.30
C PRO A 188 -4.16 -6.99 -3.64
N ALA A 189 -2.97 -6.38 -3.58
CA ALA A 189 -2.29 -5.86 -4.75
C ALA A 189 -1.83 -6.97 -5.70
N ARG A 190 -2.01 -6.76 -7.00
CA ARG A 190 -1.52 -7.64 -8.07
C ARG A 190 -0.61 -6.86 -9.01
N VAL A 191 0.44 -7.52 -9.49
CA VAL A 191 1.38 -6.95 -10.47
C VAL A 191 0.69 -6.87 -11.82
N ILE A 192 0.69 -5.69 -12.44
CA ILE A 192 0.21 -5.46 -13.80
C ILE A 192 1.39 -5.64 -14.76
N ASN A 193 1.27 -6.57 -15.70
CA ASN A 193 2.28 -6.77 -16.74
C ASN A 193 2.13 -5.69 -17.82
N LYS A 194 3.25 -5.19 -18.36
CA LYS A 194 3.24 -4.17 -19.43
C LYS A 194 2.63 -4.69 -20.73
N GLU A 195 2.53 -6.00 -20.93
CA GLU A 195 1.92 -6.62 -22.11
C GLU A 195 0.40 -6.37 -22.18
N ASP A 196 -0.26 -6.17 -21.03
CA ASP A 196 -1.68 -5.80 -20.97
C ASP A 196 -1.96 -4.36 -21.47
N LYS A 197 -0.90 -3.58 -21.77
CA LYS A 197 -1.03 -2.19 -22.26
C LYS A 197 -1.13 -2.08 -23.79
N GLN A 198 -0.84 -3.12 -24.56
CA GLN A 198 -0.92 -3.02 -26.02
C GLN A 198 -2.33 -3.13 -26.61
N GLU A 199 -3.34 -3.50 -25.81
CA GLU A 199 -4.70 -3.70 -26.33
C GLU A 199 -5.71 -2.54 -26.16
N LYS A 200 -5.35 -1.38 -25.62
CA LYS A 200 -6.33 -0.29 -25.43
C LYS A 200 -5.83 1.10 -25.82
N ASN A 201 -5.73 1.33 -27.12
CA ASN A 201 -5.87 2.68 -27.72
C ASN A 201 -7.35 3.09 -27.77
N GLU A 202 -8.04 3.05 -26.62
CA GLU A 202 -9.35 3.64 -26.46
C GLU A 202 -9.30 4.65 -25.31
N LYS A 203 -9.90 5.81 -25.54
CA LYS A 203 -10.06 6.93 -24.58
C LYS A 203 -10.41 6.42 -23.17
N PRO A 204 -9.97 7.10 -22.09
CA PRO A 204 -10.02 6.57 -20.72
C PRO A 204 -11.46 6.53 -20.21
N THR A 205 -12.19 5.51 -20.61
CA THR A 205 -13.52 5.19 -20.09
C THR A 205 -13.33 4.04 -19.11
N ARG A 206 -13.42 4.38 -17.82
CA ARG A 206 -13.81 3.49 -16.71
C ARG A 206 -13.14 2.10 -16.71
N THR A 207 -12.03 2.00 -15.96
CA THR A 207 -11.51 0.78 -15.30
C THR A 207 -12.15 -0.55 -15.74
N LYS A 208 -11.80 -1.03 -16.94
CA LYS A 208 -11.90 -2.46 -17.26
C LYS A 208 -10.60 -3.11 -16.81
N LEU A 209 -10.48 -3.36 -15.51
CA LEU A 209 -9.66 -4.49 -15.07
C LEU A 209 -10.36 -5.75 -15.59
N PRO A 210 -9.63 -6.76 -16.08
CA PRO A 210 -10.21 -8.08 -16.29
C PRO A 210 -10.50 -8.62 -14.89
N ASP A 211 -11.73 -8.37 -14.45
CA ASP A 211 -12.15 -8.67 -13.10
C ASP A 211 -12.40 -10.18 -13.05
N VAL A 212 -11.37 -10.92 -12.61
CA VAL A 212 -11.48 -12.37 -12.34
C VAL A 212 -12.66 -12.63 -11.41
N ASP A 213 -12.99 -11.67 -10.53
CA ASP A 213 -14.17 -11.73 -9.69
C ASP A 213 -15.44 -11.57 -10.54
N GLN A 214 -15.50 -10.62 -11.50
CA GLN A 214 -16.63 -10.52 -12.44
C GLN A 214 -16.83 -11.79 -13.27
N SER A 215 -15.76 -12.39 -13.81
CA SER A 215 -15.87 -13.66 -14.56
C SER A 215 -16.34 -14.81 -13.67
N MET A 216 -15.91 -14.83 -12.41
CA MET A 216 -16.38 -15.80 -11.42
C MET A 216 -17.84 -15.55 -11.03
N PHE A 217 -18.25 -14.29 -10.89
CA PHE A 217 -19.63 -13.88 -10.67
C PHE A 217 -20.51 -14.26 -11.87
N GLU A 218 -20.08 -14.02 -13.11
CA GLU A 218 -20.78 -14.42 -14.32
C GLU A 218 -20.93 -15.95 -14.40
N TYR A 219 -19.86 -16.70 -14.11
CA TYR A 219 -19.93 -18.16 -14.02
C TYR A 219 -20.92 -18.63 -12.94
N MET A 220 -20.88 -18.02 -11.75
CA MET A 220 -21.80 -18.34 -10.66
C MET A 220 -23.25 -18.01 -11.05
N LEU A 221 -23.51 -16.85 -11.64
CA LEU A 221 -24.85 -16.45 -12.10
C LEU A 221 -25.37 -17.36 -13.21
N CYS A 222 -24.53 -17.72 -14.19
CA CYS A 222 -24.88 -18.71 -15.21
C CYS A 222 -25.20 -20.07 -14.60
N ARG A 223 -24.41 -20.52 -13.60
CA ARG A 223 -24.61 -21.80 -12.94
C ARG A 223 -25.90 -21.81 -12.10
N ILE A 224 -26.22 -20.70 -11.42
CA ILE A 224 -27.49 -20.52 -10.71
C ILE A 224 -28.65 -20.59 -11.70
N LYS A 225 -28.59 -19.87 -12.81
CA LYS A 225 -29.63 -19.85 -13.85
C LYS A 225 -29.88 -21.24 -14.46
N ILE A 226 -28.83 -22.02 -14.70
CA ILE A 226 -28.97 -23.40 -15.18
C ILE A 226 -29.69 -24.27 -14.14
N LEU A 227 -29.35 -24.11 -12.85
CA LEU A 227 -30.01 -24.86 -11.78
C LEU A 227 -31.49 -24.47 -11.63
N GLU A 228 -31.83 -23.19 -11.75
CA GLU A 228 -33.21 -22.69 -11.75
C GLU A 228 -34.02 -23.23 -12.94
N ASP A 229 -33.42 -23.28 -14.13
CA ASP A 229 -34.08 -23.82 -15.32
C ASP A 229 -34.33 -25.33 -15.20
N ILE A 230 -33.35 -26.08 -14.69
CA ILE A 230 -33.49 -27.52 -14.40
C ILE A 230 -34.59 -27.75 -13.36
N LEU A 231 -34.69 -26.92 -12.32
CA LEU A 231 -35.74 -27.00 -11.31
C LEU A 231 -37.14 -26.76 -11.91
N THR A 232 -37.24 -25.81 -12.85
CA THR A 232 -38.50 -25.41 -13.46
C THR A 232 -38.99 -26.44 -14.49
N ASN A 233 -38.06 -27.06 -15.24
CA ASN A 233 -38.36 -27.95 -16.36
C ASN A 233 -38.25 -29.45 -16.04
N MET A 234 -38.10 -29.85 -14.76
CA MET A 234 -37.93 -31.26 -14.39
C MET A 234 -39.24 -32.09 -14.58
N PRO A 235 -39.19 -33.30 -15.18
CA PRO A 235 -40.35 -34.18 -15.38
C PRO A 235 -41.06 -34.57 -14.06
N ASP A 236 -42.39 -34.73 -14.09
CA ASP A 236 -43.26 -34.97 -12.91
C ASP A 236 -43.07 -36.34 -12.21
N ASP A 237 -42.31 -37.26 -12.79
CA ASP A 237 -42.26 -38.67 -12.37
C ASP A 237 -41.46 -38.93 -11.08
N ASN A 238 -40.87 -37.89 -10.46
CA ASN A 238 -40.10 -37.99 -9.22
C ASN A 238 -40.68 -37.10 -8.11
N THR A 239 -41.95 -37.33 -7.77
CA THR A 239 -42.83 -36.47 -6.98
C THR A 239 -42.23 -36.03 -5.63
N LYS A 240 -41.53 -36.93 -4.91
CA LYS A 240 -40.84 -36.60 -3.64
C LYS A 240 -39.67 -35.62 -3.82
N CYS A 241 -38.91 -35.76 -4.90
CA CYS A 241 -37.79 -34.87 -5.22
C CYS A 241 -38.32 -33.50 -5.65
N LYS A 242 -39.41 -33.49 -6.45
CA LYS A 242 -40.07 -32.28 -6.93
C LYS A 242 -40.68 -31.47 -5.77
N ASP A 243 -41.34 -32.13 -4.82
CA ASP A 243 -41.91 -31.46 -3.64
C ASP A 243 -40.83 -30.92 -2.69
N PHE A 244 -39.76 -31.68 -2.46
CA PHE A 244 -38.61 -31.25 -1.65
C PHE A 244 -37.94 -30.01 -2.26
N LEU A 245 -37.70 -30.04 -3.56
CA LEU A 245 -37.04 -28.95 -4.29
C LEU A 245 -37.96 -27.74 -4.47
N ARG A 246 -39.27 -27.92 -4.67
CA ARG A 246 -40.25 -26.83 -4.75
C ARG A 246 -40.35 -26.07 -3.43
N LYS A 247 -40.42 -26.80 -2.31
CA LYS A 247 -40.37 -26.20 -0.97
C LYS A 247 -39.09 -25.38 -0.73
N ARG A 248 -37.93 -25.92 -1.14
CA ARG A 248 -36.65 -25.21 -1.07
C ARG A 248 -36.58 -24.02 -2.03
N SER A 249 -37.19 -24.12 -3.21
CA SER A 249 -37.28 -23.04 -4.20
C SER A 249 -38.12 -21.87 -3.69
N ASP A 250 -39.23 -22.14 -3.00
CA ASP A 250 -40.06 -21.09 -2.39
C ASP A 250 -39.32 -20.40 -1.22
N GLU A 251 -38.59 -21.18 -0.40
CA GLU A 251 -37.69 -20.65 0.63
C GLU A 251 -36.56 -19.77 0.03
N LEU A 252 -35.97 -20.20 -1.10
CA LEU A 252 -34.91 -19.48 -1.82
C LEU A 252 -35.44 -18.22 -2.51
N SER A 253 -36.61 -18.27 -3.14
CA SER A 253 -37.25 -17.12 -3.80
C SER A 253 -37.59 -16.02 -2.79
N THR A 254 -37.98 -16.41 -1.58
CA THR A 254 -38.21 -15.45 -0.48
C THR A 254 -36.91 -14.76 -0.10
N LYS A 255 -35.81 -15.51 0.05
CA LYS A 255 -34.47 -14.96 0.30
C LYS A 255 -33.93 -14.12 -0.85
N GLU A 256 -34.24 -14.48 -2.09
CA GLU A 256 -33.83 -13.74 -3.29
C GLU A 256 -34.50 -12.36 -3.34
N LYS A 257 -35.79 -12.26 -2.99
CA LYS A 257 -36.48 -10.97 -2.83
C LYS A 257 -35.89 -10.12 -1.72
N GLU A 258 -35.53 -10.73 -0.59
CA GLU A 258 -34.84 -10.02 0.50
C GLU A 258 -33.46 -9.51 0.05
N LEU A 259 -32.70 -10.33 -0.68
CA LEU A 259 -31.38 -9.97 -1.20
C LEU A 259 -31.47 -8.87 -2.27
N GLY A 260 -32.46 -8.95 -3.17
CA GLY A 260 -32.75 -7.95 -4.18
C GLY A 260 -33.09 -6.60 -3.55
N LYS A 261 -33.90 -6.60 -2.49
CA LYS A 261 -34.21 -5.38 -1.74
C LYS A 261 -32.97 -4.78 -1.07
N ALA A 262 -32.12 -5.61 -0.45
CA ALA A 262 -30.86 -5.15 0.12
C ALA A 262 -29.90 -4.57 -0.94
N TYR A 263 -29.88 -5.14 -2.14
CA TYR A 263 -29.10 -4.63 -3.28
C TYR A 263 -29.65 -3.28 -3.79
N GLU A 264 -30.97 -3.13 -3.91
CA GLU A 264 -31.59 -1.85 -4.26
C GLU A 264 -31.32 -0.76 -3.22
N GLU A 265 -31.42 -1.08 -1.93
CA GLU A 265 -31.08 -0.16 -0.83
C GLU A 265 -29.60 0.25 -0.89
N PHE A 266 -28.71 -0.70 -1.19
CA PHE A 266 -27.28 -0.42 -1.40
C PHE A 266 -27.04 0.52 -2.59
N LEU A 267 -27.69 0.27 -3.74
CA LEU A 267 -27.60 1.16 -4.90
C LEU A 267 -28.15 2.56 -4.59
N GLN A 268 -29.25 2.67 -3.86
CA GLN A 268 -29.79 3.96 -3.43
C GLN A 268 -28.82 4.70 -2.50
N ALA A 269 -28.16 4.00 -1.58
CA ALA A 269 -27.16 4.57 -0.69
C ALA A 269 -25.92 5.09 -1.45
N LEU A 270 -25.50 4.39 -2.51
CA LEU A 270 -24.43 4.84 -3.40
C LEU A 270 -24.82 6.14 -4.13
N HIS A 271 -26.01 6.19 -4.74
CA HIS A 271 -26.48 7.39 -5.46
C HIS A 271 -26.76 8.58 -4.54
N LYS A 272 -27.09 8.34 -3.27
CA LYS A 272 -27.33 9.40 -2.28
C LYS A 272 -26.02 10.08 -1.84
N ARG A 273 -24.90 9.35 -1.80
CA ARG A 273 -23.56 9.92 -1.55
C ARG A 273 -23.08 10.85 -2.66
N ASP A 274 -23.45 10.57 -3.91
CA ASP A 274 -23.09 11.43 -5.05
C ASP A 274 -23.80 12.79 -5.02
N LYS A 275 -24.98 12.87 -4.40
CA LYS A 275 -25.76 14.12 -4.29
C LYS A 275 -25.41 15.01 -3.09
N THR A 276 -24.73 14.46 -2.09
CA THR A 276 -24.29 15.24 -0.91
C THR A 276 -22.88 15.83 -1.07
N ASN A 277 -22.20 15.52 -2.17
CA ASN A 277 -20.85 15.99 -2.51
C ASN A 277 -20.84 16.92 -3.76
N SER A 278 -22.00 17.40 -4.20
CA SER A 278 -22.15 18.53 -5.13
C SER A 278 -22.75 19.72 -4.39
#